data_AF-A0A1W4WIZ7-F1
#
_entry.id   AF-A0A1W4WIZ7-F1
#
_cell.length_a   1.000
_cell.length_b   1.000
_cell.length_c   1.000
_cell.angle_alpha   90.00
_cell.angle_beta   90.00
_cell.angle_gamma   90.00
#
_symmetry.space_group_name_H-M   'P 1'
#
loop_
_entity.id
_entity.type
_entity.pdbx_description
1 polymer ?
#
loop_
_entity_poly.entity_id
_entity_poly.type
_entity_poly.pdbx_seq_one_letter_code
_entity_poly.pdbx_strand_id
1 'polypeptide(L)'
;MPDMKLHQAIEATGHKELGKKQKSANAASNTNAVSDYDLNVSKQRVYNVLKAAVENNELVACLPLLIKKNGKVLEVLSVEKKEHVDFIKDVCLKFYENRRARSIGDKSEVPKRKSGKKDTKNEAIHEKDVTVLLSNKKTQRYTKVKPLLSHAISLFLKLRCVNLKRRDIIDKYGLHANATKFINCLEILADIAAELLFQSDKEIAEKGEELMKAARNSKMLQGLINELLVKVDNLRKQSSKQLAEKEVVLDQLQNKKDLVVFDYRNRLKDVCISSTFNMAEANVESAERSEELKKQVKEMTETYATLCNNNLSTEKKLKNKCGKVESQLASWLAKYDSDVGDKRMEYERLRDDLDDLDSAIDDLEDMIADLDPQYLLFKEEEEEELQEKFNEMAYKFLLNRSAMTIQRYWRAYRLEKKTKKKGKGGKKGKGKDK
;
A
#
# COMPACT_ATOMS: atom_id res chain seq x y z
N MET A 1 60.48 -6.46 -14.77
CA MET A 1 61.30 -7.33 -15.65
C MET A 1 62.73 -6.75 -15.79
N PRO A 2 63.54 -6.77 -14.71
CA PRO A 2 64.97 -7.04 -14.90
C PRO A 2 65.59 -7.81 -13.71
N ASP A 3 65.32 -9.12 -13.58
CA ASP A 3 65.83 -9.90 -12.42
C ASP A 3 66.40 -11.31 -12.75
N MET A 4 66.50 -11.70 -14.03
CA MET A 4 67.05 -13.01 -14.40
C MET A 4 68.58 -13.10 -14.40
N LYS A 5 69.32 -12.00 -14.18
CA LYS A 5 70.80 -11.99 -14.27
C LYS A 5 71.53 -12.23 -12.94
N LEU A 6 70.86 -12.15 -11.79
CA LEU A 6 71.53 -12.35 -10.49
C LEU A 6 71.64 -13.84 -10.10
N HIS A 7 70.69 -14.68 -10.54
CA HIS A 7 70.65 -16.09 -10.13
C HIS A 7 71.79 -16.95 -10.72
N GLN A 8 72.33 -16.61 -11.89
CA GLN A 8 73.42 -17.38 -12.52
C GLN A 8 74.83 -17.08 -11.94
N ALA A 9 74.99 -16.04 -11.12
CA ALA A 9 76.30 -15.68 -10.55
C ALA A 9 76.65 -16.48 -9.28
N ILE A 10 75.65 -17.03 -8.59
CA ILE A 10 75.84 -17.67 -7.28
C ILE A 10 76.25 -19.15 -7.40
N GLU A 11 75.83 -19.84 -8.47
CA GLU A 11 76.15 -21.27 -8.68
C GLU A 11 77.61 -21.50 -9.11
N ALA A 12 78.25 -20.53 -9.76
CA ALA A 12 79.60 -20.66 -10.30
C ALA A 12 80.73 -20.59 -9.24
N THR A 13 80.48 -19.94 -8.08
CA THR A 13 81.50 -19.76 -7.02
C THR A 13 81.51 -20.89 -5.98
N GLY A 14 80.40 -21.62 -5.80
CA GLY A 14 80.31 -22.70 -4.81
C GLY A 14 81.18 -23.93 -5.09
N HIS A 15 81.50 -24.21 -6.36
CA HIS A 15 82.20 -25.45 -6.74
C HIS A 15 83.73 -25.42 -6.64
N LYS A 16 84.38 -24.28 -6.34
CA LYS A 16 85.85 -24.17 -6.30
C LYS A 16 86.51 -24.33 -4.93
N GLU A 17 85.78 -24.25 -3.81
CA GLU A 17 86.37 -24.43 -2.47
C GLU A 17 86.33 -25.89 -1.96
N LEU A 18 85.39 -26.70 -2.42
CA LEU A 18 85.23 -28.10 -1.96
C LEU A 18 86.44 -29.01 -2.31
N GLY A 19 87.22 -28.69 -3.34
CA GLY A 19 88.34 -29.51 -3.80
C GLY A 19 89.63 -29.44 -2.98
N LYS A 20 89.78 -28.49 -2.04
CA LYS A 20 91.06 -28.29 -1.30
C LYS A 20 91.09 -28.83 0.13
N LYS A 21 89.96 -29.21 0.73
CA LYS A 21 89.91 -29.73 2.13
C LYS A 21 90.07 -31.25 2.29
N GLN A 22 90.02 -32.03 1.20
CA GLN A 22 90.07 -33.51 1.28
C GLN A 22 91.48 -34.13 1.36
N LYS A 23 92.57 -33.35 1.25
CA LYS A 23 93.95 -33.90 1.23
C LYS A 23 94.77 -33.72 2.53
N SER A 24 94.23 -33.10 3.58
CA SER A 24 94.93 -32.95 4.87
C SER A 24 94.39 -33.80 6.03
N ALA A 25 93.36 -34.63 5.80
CA ALA A 25 92.71 -35.41 6.86
C ALA A 25 93.42 -36.72 7.24
N ASN A 26 94.15 -37.35 6.31
CA ASN A 26 94.65 -38.72 6.47
C ASN A 26 95.95 -38.85 7.30
N ALA A 27 96.50 -37.77 7.84
CA ALA A 27 97.72 -37.80 8.66
C ALA A 27 97.45 -37.80 10.18
N ALA A 28 96.21 -37.58 10.63
CA ALA A 28 95.87 -37.40 12.05
C ALA A 28 95.19 -38.62 12.71
N SER A 29 94.82 -39.66 11.95
CA SER A 29 93.99 -40.75 12.48
C SER A 29 94.70 -41.70 13.45
N ASN A 30 96.04 -41.75 13.42
CA ASN A 30 96.80 -42.76 14.18
C ASN A 30 97.31 -42.27 15.55
N THR A 31 97.22 -40.97 15.84
CA THR A 31 97.49 -40.39 17.18
C THR A 31 96.22 -40.23 18.02
N ASN A 32 95.06 -40.09 17.38
CA ASN A 32 93.80 -39.82 18.08
C ASN A 32 93.20 -41.06 18.76
N ALA A 33 93.46 -42.27 18.26
CA ALA A 33 92.90 -43.51 18.82
C ALA A 33 93.31 -43.77 20.29
N VAL A 34 94.51 -43.35 20.69
CA VAL A 34 94.96 -43.43 22.10
C VAL A 34 94.25 -42.38 22.96
N SER A 35 94.05 -41.17 22.42
CA SER A 35 93.33 -40.08 23.10
C SER A 35 91.84 -40.37 23.30
N ASP A 36 91.17 -40.98 22.31
CA ASP A 36 89.75 -41.32 22.40
C ASP A 36 89.47 -42.42 23.45
N TYR A 37 90.40 -43.36 23.62
CA TYR A 37 90.29 -44.36 24.68
C TYR A 37 90.36 -43.74 26.07
N ASP A 38 91.37 -42.88 26.33
CA ASP A 38 91.51 -42.19 27.61
C ASP A 38 90.36 -41.20 27.88
N LEU A 39 89.84 -40.56 26.82
CA LEU A 39 88.66 -39.70 26.91
C LEU A 39 87.40 -40.51 27.25
N ASN A 40 87.19 -41.67 26.62
CA ASN A 40 86.04 -42.54 26.92
C ASN A 40 86.13 -43.16 28.31
N VAL A 41 87.32 -43.58 28.75
CA VAL A 41 87.59 -44.01 30.14
C VAL A 41 87.29 -42.86 31.11
N SER A 42 87.62 -41.61 30.77
CA SER A 42 87.31 -40.43 31.58
C SER A 42 85.80 -40.12 31.63
N LYS A 43 85.11 -40.17 30.48
CA LYS A 43 83.64 -40.05 30.37
C LYS A 43 82.95 -41.09 31.25
N GLN A 44 83.35 -42.36 31.14
CA GLN A 44 82.82 -43.45 31.94
C GLN A 44 83.12 -43.28 33.45
N ARG A 45 84.31 -42.80 33.82
CA ARG A 45 84.63 -42.47 35.22
C ARG A 45 83.72 -41.36 35.77
N VAL A 46 83.51 -40.27 35.03
CA VAL A 46 82.62 -39.17 35.45
C VAL A 46 81.18 -39.65 35.60
N TYR A 47 80.65 -40.39 34.61
CA TYR A 47 79.32 -40.98 34.70
C TYR A 47 79.18 -41.97 35.88
N ASN A 48 80.15 -42.86 36.08
CA ASN A 48 80.15 -43.80 37.21
C ASN A 48 80.22 -43.07 38.57
N VAL A 49 80.95 -41.97 38.68
CA VAL A 49 81.02 -41.14 39.89
C VAL A 49 79.69 -40.42 40.14
N LEU A 50 79.06 -39.84 39.11
CA LEU A 50 77.74 -39.22 39.23
C LEU A 50 76.66 -40.25 39.61
N LYS A 51 76.66 -41.41 38.97
CA LYS A 51 75.77 -42.52 39.30
C LYS A 51 75.98 -42.97 40.74
N ALA A 52 77.21 -43.29 41.14
CA ALA A 52 77.51 -43.64 42.53
C ALA A 52 77.14 -42.52 43.52
N ALA A 53 77.22 -41.24 43.13
CA ALA A 53 76.75 -40.13 43.96
C ALA A 53 75.22 -40.14 44.11
N VAL A 54 74.44 -40.41 43.05
CA VAL A 54 72.99 -40.64 43.14
C VAL A 54 72.70 -41.80 44.11
N GLU A 55 73.32 -42.97 43.90
CA GLU A 55 73.07 -44.16 44.73
C GLU A 55 73.41 -43.95 46.22
N ASN A 56 74.53 -43.27 46.50
CA ASN A 56 74.91 -42.90 47.87
C ASN A 56 73.94 -41.89 48.50
N ASN A 57 73.40 -40.94 47.73
CA ASN A 57 72.42 -39.96 48.23
C ASN A 57 71.03 -40.60 48.45
N GLU A 58 70.58 -41.52 47.58
CA GLU A 58 69.41 -42.38 47.80
C GLU A 58 69.52 -43.08 49.17
N LEU A 59 70.65 -43.76 49.44
CA LEU A 59 70.91 -44.48 50.69
C LEU A 59 70.92 -43.57 51.92
N VAL A 60 71.63 -42.44 51.85
CA VAL A 60 71.71 -41.48 52.97
C VAL A 60 70.33 -40.88 53.26
N ALA A 61 69.50 -40.65 52.23
CA ALA A 61 68.13 -40.17 52.40
C ALA A 61 67.19 -41.25 52.98
N CYS A 62 67.46 -42.55 52.77
CA CYS A 62 66.76 -43.64 53.45
C CYS A 62 67.11 -43.79 54.93
N LEU A 63 68.29 -43.31 55.37
CA LEU A 63 68.78 -43.50 56.75
C LEU A 63 67.74 -43.10 57.82
N PRO A 64 67.06 -41.94 57.75
CA PRO A 64 66.04 -41.56 58.75
C PRO A 64 64.80 -42.46 58.71
N LEU A 65 64.41 -42.99 57.55
CA LEU A 65 63.28 -43.93 57.42
C LEU A 65 63.60 -45.27 58.08
N LEU A 66 64.84 -45.74 57.92
CA LEU A 66 65.33 -47.00 58.49
C LEU A 66 65.53 -46.93 60.00
N ILE A 67 65.89 -45.75 60.55
CA ILE A 67 65.95 -45.52 62.00
C ILE A 67 64.54 -45.45 62.62
N LYS A 68 63.56 -44.91 61.89
CA LYS A 68 62.15 -44.81 62.34
C LYS A 68 61.57 -46.22 62.55
N LYS A 69 60.71 -46.39 63.57
CA LYS A 69 60.19 -47.70 64.05
C LYS A 69 61.30 -48.64 64.59
N ASN A 70 62.21 -48.11 65.42
CA ASN A 70 63.24 -48.84 66.18
C ASN A 70 64.15 -49.74 65.32
N GLY A 71 64.35 -49.40 64.04
CA GLY A 71 65.17 -50.19 63.14
C GLY A 71 64.61 -51.57 62.79
N LYS A 72 63.29 -51.81 62.94
CA LYS A 72 62.66 -53.08 62.50
C LYS A 72 62.85 -53.35 61.00
N VAL A 73 62.92 -52.30 60.18
CA VAL A 73 63.20 -52.42 58.75
C VAL A 73 64.65 -52.87 58.50
N LEU A 74 65.60 -52.40 59.31
CA LEU A 74 67.01 -52.82 59.25
C LEU A 74 67.21 -54.28 59.67
N GLU A 75 66.47 -54.76 60.69
CA GLU A 75 66.46 -56.17 61.12
C GLU A 75 66.02 -57.12 60.01
N VAL A 76 64.88 -56.83 59.35
CA VAL A 76 64.33 -57.66 58.26
C VAL A 76 65.27 -57.73 57.04
N LEU A 77 66.12 -56.72 56.85
CA LEU A 77 67.02 -56.62 55.69
C LEU A 77 68.42 -57.22 55.92
N SER A 78 68.76 -57.59 57.16
CA SER A 78 70.17 -57.81 57.56
C SER A 78 70.36 -59.12 58.33
N VAL A 79 70.13 -60.24 57.65
CA VAL A 79 70.25 -61.60 58.22
C VAL A 79 71.70 -61.97 58.60
N GLU A 80 72.69 -61.45 57.86
CA GLU A 80 74.07 -61.95 57.91
C GLU A 80 74.98 -61.30 58.98
N LYS A 81 74.66 -60.09 59.45
CA LYS A 81 75.58 -59.26 60.26
C LYS A 81 74.88 -58.41 61.32
N LYS A 82 74.17 -59.06 62.22
CA LYS A 82 73.36 -58.43 63.27
C LYS A 82 74.15 -57.40 64.11
N GLU A 83 75.39 -57.71 64.48
CA GLU A 83 76.28 -56.79 65.23
C GLU A 83 76.47 -55.42 64.55
N HIS A 84 76.66 -55.40 63.23
CA HIS A 84 76.82 -54.16 62.48
C HIS A 84 75.51 -53.36 62.42
N VAL A 85 74.37 -54.04 62.40
CA VAL A 85 73.04 -53.42 62.44
C VAL A 85 72.79 -52.79 63.80
N ASP A 86 73.08 -53.52 64.88
CA ASP A 86 72.88 -53.04 66.24
C ASP A 86 73.85 -51.88 66.55
N PHE A 87 75.09 -51.92 66.05
CA PHE A 87 76.01 -50.78 66.07
C PHE A 87 75.47 -49.57 65.30
N ILE A 88 74.98 -49.75 64.06
CA ILE A 88 74.40 -48.66 63.27
C ILE A 88 73.15 -48.08 63.98
N LYS A 89 72.30 -48.93 64.56
CA LYS A 89 71.11 -48.52 65.34
C LYS A 89 71.52 -47.69 66.57
N ASP A 90 72.40 -48.23 67.42
CA ASP A 90 72.85 -47.58 68.64
C ASP A 90 73.52 -46.23 68.36
N VAL A 91 74.45 -46.19 67.40
CA VAL A 91 75.08 -44.93 66.97
C VAL A 91 74.04 -43.97 66.39
N CYS A 92 73.15 -44.41 65.50
CA CYS A 92 72.16 -43.50 64.92
C CYS A 92 71.17 -42.96 65.95
N LEU A 93 70.69 -43.78 66.89
CA LEU A 93 69.80 -43.36 67.97
C LEU A 93 70.49 -42.37 68.91
N LYS A 94 71.70 -42.69 69.40
CA LYS A 94 72.51 -41.79 70.25
C LYS A 94 72.75 -40.42 69.64
N PHE A 95 72.86 -40.32 68.31
CA PHE A 95 73.00 -39.06 67.59
C PHE A 95 71.68 -38.36 67.29
N TYR A 96 70.62 -39.10 66.98
CA TYR A 96 69.28 -38.57 66.73
C TYR A 96 68.69 -37.92 67.99
N GLU A 97 68.79 -38.59 69.14
CA GLU A 97 68.35 -38.09 70.44
C GLU A 97 69.15 -36.87 70.89
N ASN A 98 70.50 -36.91 70.77
CA ASN A 98 71.38 -35.77 71.04
C ASN A 98 71.05 -34.50 70.22
N ARG A 99 70.45 -34.67 69.04
CA ARG A 99 70.06 -33.57 68.16
C ARG A 99 68.65 -33.07 68.47
N ARG A 100 67.73 -33.98 68.82
CA ARG A 100 66.37 -33.63 69.28
C ARG A 100 66.40 -32.82 70.59
N ALA A 101 67.28 -33.18 71.52
CA ALA A 101 67.50 -32.44 72.76
C ALA A 101 67.97 -30.98 72.55
N ARG A 102 68.71 -30.70 71.46
CA ARG A 102 69.18 -29.33 71.12
C ARG A 102 68.18 -28.53 70.30
N SER A 103 67.30 -29.19 69.56
CA SER A 103 66.35 -28.53 68.64
C SER A 103 65.12 -27.94 69.33
N ILE A 104 64.94 -28.15 70.63
CA ILE A 104 63.75 -27.70 71.40
C ILE A 104 64.02 -26.37 72.13
N GLY A 105 65.29 -25.99 72.30
CA GLY A 105 65.70 -24.86 73.16
C GLY A 105 65.76 -23.47 72.51
N ASP A 106 65.59 -23.33 71.19
CA ASP A 106 65.77 -22.04 70.51
C ASP A 106 64.63 -21.73 69.53
N LYS A 107 63.69 -20.90 70.00
CA LYS A 107 62.61 -20.31 69.22
C LYS A 107 62.68 -18.78 69.38
N SER A 108 63.49 -18.13 68.55
CA SER A 108 63.36 -16.69 68.34
C SER A 108 63.60 -16.31 66.87
N GLU A 109 62.79 -15.37 66.40
CA GLU A 109 62.96 -14.53 65.20
C GLU A 109 63.18 -15.19 63.82
N VAL A 110 62.08 -15.31 63.06
CA VAL A 110 62.10 -15.25 61.59
C VAL A 110 61.34 -13.99 61.14
N PRO A 111 61.98 -13.02 60.47
CA PRO A 111 61.35 -11.74 60.14
C PRO A 111 60.38 -11.85 58.96
N LYS A 112 59.18 -11.28 59.12
CA LYS A 112 58.15 -11.18 58.07
C LYS A 112 58.65 -10.30 56.90
N ARG A 113 58.83 -10.86 55.71
CA ARG A 113 58.98 -10.07 54.48
C ARG A 113 57.60 -9.61 53.98
N LYS A 114 57.47 -8.32 53.71
CA LYS A 114 56.23 -7.68 53.23
C LYS A 114 56.00 -7.99 51.74
N SER A 115 54.74 -8.13 51.36
CA SER A 115 54.30 -8.23 49.97
C SER A 115 54.38 -6.86 49.27
N GLY A 116 54.95 -6.84 48.06
CA GLY A 116 54.98 -5.67 47.19
C GLY A 116 54.46 -6.04 45.80
N LYS A 117 53.43 -5.34 45.32
CA LYS A 117 52.98 -5.40 43.92
C LYS A 117 54.02 -4.72 43.02
N LYS A 118 54.26 -5.27 41.82
CA LYS A 118 54.29 -4.50 40.57
C LYS A 118 54.34 -5.40 39.32
N ASP A 119 53.29 -5.22 38.53
CA ASP A 119 53.20 -5.13 37.07
C ASP A 119 54.37 -5.56 36.18
N THR A 120 53.96 -6.19 35.09
CA THR A 120 54.73 -6.75 33.99
C THR A 120 55.56 -5.71 33.21
N LYS A 121 56.82 -6.05 32.88
CA LYS A 121 57.38 -6.01 31.51
C LYS A 121 58.85 -6.49 31.44
N ASN A 122 59.14 -7.21 30.36
CA ASN A 122 60.45 -7.45 29.75
C ASN A 122 61.53 -8.18 30.59
N GLU A 123 61.52 -9.51 30.50
CA GLU A 123 62.70 -10.32 30.80
C GLU A 123 63.73 -10.21 29.67
N ALA A 124 64.81 -9.48 29.93
CA ALA A 124 66.09 -9.65 29.23
C ALA A 124 67.07 -10.24 30.25
N ILE A 125 67.27 -11.56 30.20
CA ILE A 125 68.09 -12.29 31.17
C ILE A 125 69.56 -11.91 30.95
N HIS A 126 70.15 -11.17 31.88
CA HIS A 126 71.53 -10.72 31.79
C HIS A 126 72.47 -11.70 32.51
N GLU A 127 73.36 -12.30 31.73
CA GLU A 127 74.27 -13.39 32.11
C GLU A 127 75.44 -12.94 33.02
N LYS A 128 75.18 -12.54 34.27
CA LYS A 128 76.24 -12.07 35.20
C LYS A 128 76.20 -12.57 36.67
N ASP A 129 75.13 -13.21 37.14
CA ASP A 129 74.99 -13.54 38.58
C ASP A 129 75.53 -14.91 39.01
N VAL A 130 75.97 -15.78 38.09
CA VAL A 130 76.42 -17.15 38.43
C VAL A 130 77.84 -17.18 39.05
N THR A 131 78.70 -16.20 38.76
CA THR A 131 80.11 -16.19 39.18
C THR A 131 80.37 -15.75 40.62
N VAL A 132 79.36 -15.23 41.34
CA VAL A 132 79.55 -14.65 42.69
C VAL A 132 79.47 -15.69 43.83
N LEU A 133 78.85 -16.85 43.61
CA LEU A 133 78.57 -17.81 44.69
C LEU A 133 79.74 -18.76 45.06
N LEU A 134 80.81 -18.83 44.27
CA LEU A 134 81.91 -19.79 44.47
C LEU A 134 83.12 -19.26 45.26
N SER A 135 83.14 -17.99 45.67
CA SER A 135 84.30 -17.35 46.32
C SER A 135 84.26 -17.33 47.86
N ASN A 136 83.22 -17.87 48.49
CA ASN A 136 82.95 -17.68 49.92
C ASN A 136 83.78 -18.61 50.83
N LYS A 137 85.09 -18.32 50.96
CA LYS A 137 86.11 -19.09 51.71
C LYS A 137 85.93 -19.17 53.26
N LYS A 138 84.72 -19.06 53.81
CA LYS A 138 84.47 -19.00 55.27
C LYS A 138 83.58 -20.10 55.86
N THR A 139 83.31 -21.18 55.11
CA THR A 139 82.51 -22.32 55.58
C THR A 139 83.26 -23.66 55.65
N GLN A 140 84.59 -23.66 55.78
CA GLN A 140 85.33 -24.82 56.31
C GLN A 140 85.22 -24.94 57.85
N ARG A 141 83.98 -24.89 58.36
CA ARG A 141 83.64 -25.64 59.58
C ARG A 141 83.32 -27.06 59.15
N TYR A 142 84.35 -27.85 58.83
CA TYR A 142 84.21 -29.31 58.89
C TYR A 142 83.84 -29.64 60.35
N THR A 143 82.55 -29.81 60.60
CA THR A 143 82.09 -30.44 61.83
C THR A 143 82.80 -31.77 61.89
N LYS A 144 83.78 -31.92 62.80
CA LYS A 144 84.53 -33.18 62.97
C LYS A 144 83.50 -34.29 63.12
N VAL A 145 83.26 -35.05 62.05
CA VAL A 145 82.28 -36.12 62.04
C VAL A 145 82.82 -37.12 63.04
N LYS A 146 82.13 -37.25 64.18
CA LYS A 146 82.58 -38.12 65.27
C LYS A 146 82.90 -39.49 64.66
N PRO A 147 84.11 -40.05 64.86
CA PRO A 147 84.60 -41.19 64.07
C PRO A 147 83.62 -42.37 64.01
N LEU A 148 82.90 -42.62 65.10
CA LEU A 148 81.84 -43.63 65.21
C LEU A 148 80.69 -43.44 64.20
N LEU A 149 80.23 -42.21 63.96
CA LEU A 149 79.18 -41.93 62.97
C LEU A 149 79.71 -42.08 61.54
N SER A 150 80.96 -41.67 61.28
CA SER A 150 81.61 -41.89 59.98
C SER A 150 81.78 -43.39 59.71
N HIS A 151 82.17 -44.17 60.72
CA HIS A 151 82.29 -45.62 60.61
C HIS A 151 80.93 -46.27 60.37
N ALA A 152 79.88 -45.90 61.13
CA ALA A 152 78.52 -46.38 60.94
C ALA A 152 77.97 -46.08 59.54
N ILE A 153 78.18 -44.87 59.00
CA ILE A 153 77.79 -44.52 57.63
C ILE A 153 78.61 -45.34 56.61
N SER A 154 79.91 -45.53 56.82
CA SER A 154 80.74 -46.35 55.91
C SER A 154 80.36 -47.84 55.92
N LEU A 155 79.92 -48.37 57.07
CA LEU A 155 79.38 -49.72 57.18
C LEU A 155 78.02 -49.81 56.48
N PHE A 156 77.14 -48.84 56.72
CA PHE A 156 75.82 -48.75 56.11
C PHE A 156 75.90 -48.73 54.58
N LEU A 157 76.77 -47.90 53.99
CA LEU A 157 76.99 -47.85 52.53
C LEU A 157 77.61 -49.15 51.97
N LYS A 158 78.30 -49.94 52.80
CA LYS A 158 78.86 -51.25 52.43
C LYS A 158 77.88 -52.43 52.60
N LEU A 159 76.70 -52.24 53.20
CA LEU A 159 75.69 -53.29 53.32
C LEU A 159 75.03 -53.55 51.95
N ARG A 160 75.46 -54.63 51.29
CA ARG A 160 74.95 -55.03 49.95
C ARG A 160 73.44 -55.26 49.94
N CYS A 161 72.87 -55.80 51.02
CA CYS A 161 71.42 -56.02 51.16
C CYS A 161 70.61 -54.71 51.16
N VAL A 162 71.11 -53.65 51.81
CA VAL A 162 70.47 -52.32 51.83
C VAL A 162 70.61 -51.64 50.47
N ASN A 163 71.79 -51.74 49.84
CA ASN A 163 72.04 -51.23 48.48
C ASN A 163 71.07 -51.78 47.43
N LEU A 164 70.79 -53.09 47.47
CA LEU A 164 69.92 -53.75 46.50
C LEU A 164 68.43 -53.41 46.68
N LYS A 165 67.99 -53.09 47.90
CA LYS A 165 66.57 -52.83 48.23
C LYS A 165 66.25 -51.35 48.50
N ARG A 166 67.18 -50.44 48.22
CA ARG A 166 67.03 -49.00 48.55
C ARG A 166 65.84 -48.34 47.85
N ARG A 167 65.57 -48.67 46.58
CA ARG A 167 64.42 -48.14 45.84
C ARG A 167 63.11 -48.69 46.39
N ASP A 168 63.01 -50.01 46.61
CA ASP A 168 61.87 -50.63 47.30
C ASP A 168 61.55 -49.95 48.65
N ILE A 169 62.57 -49.48 49.38
CA ILE A 169 62.40 -48.76 50.65
C ILE A 169 61.90 -47.32 50.42
N ILE A 170 62.42 -46.61 49.41
CA ILE A 170 61.95 -45.28 49.01
C ILE A 170 60.47 -45.34 48.59
N ASP A 171 60.13 -46.27 47.72
CA ASP A 171 58.79 -46.43 47.14
C ASP A 171 57.77 -46.88 48.19
N LYS A 172 58.15 -47.81 49.07
CA LYS A 172 57.25 -48.37 50.10
C LYS A 172 57.01 -47.46 51.30
N TYR A 173 58.00 -46.64 51.68
CA TYR A 173 57.91 -45.83 52.91
C TYR A 173 57.81 -44.32 52.68
N GLY A 174 58.06 -43.84 51.45
CA GLY A 174 57.97 -42.44 51.08
C GLY A 174 59.13 -41.61 51.63
N LEU A 175 59.97 -41.08 50.74
CA LEU A 175 60.99 -40.11 51.10
C LEU A 175 60.37 -38.73 51.39
N HIS A 176 61.08 -37.89 52.15
CA HIS A 176 60.64 -36.51 52.35
C HIS A 176 60.71 -35.74 51.01
N ALA A 177 59.68 -34.96 50.66
CA ALA A 177 59.54 -34.33 49.34
C ALA A 177 60.79 -33.55 48.85
N ASN A 178 61.52 -32.88 49.75
CA ASN A 178 62.75 -32.18 49.38
C ASN A 178 63.91 -33.13 49.03
N ALA A 179 63.99 -34.31 49.66
CA ALA A 179 64.98 -35.33 49.34
C ALA A 179 64.65 -36.01 48.00
N THR A 180 63.37 -36.30 47.74
CA THR A 180 62.92 -36.79 46.42
C THR A 180 63.27 -35.79 45.32
N LYS A 181 62.92 -34.51 45.48
CA LYS A 181 63.29 -33.48 44.50
C LYS A 181 64.79 -33.40 44.26
N PHE A 182 65.61 -33.51 45.32
CA PHE A 182 67.07 -33.48 45.20
C PHE A 182 67.62 -34.70 44.44
N ILE A 183 67.14 -35.91 44.75
CA ILE A 183 67.54 -37.13 44.04
C ILE A 183 67.12 -37.06 42.57
N ASN A 184 65.87 -36.70 42.27
CA ASN A 184 65.39 -36.54 40.90
C ASN A 184 66.21 -35.48 40.12
N CYS A 185 66.65 -34.39 40.77
CA CYS A 185 67.54 -33.41 40.13
C CYS A 185 68.95 -33.98 39.86
N LEU A 186 69.46 -34.86 40.72
CA LEU A 186 70.73 -35.55 40.49
C LEU A 186 70.61 -36.65 39.42
N GLU A 187 69.47 -37.33 39.32
CA GLU A 187 69.17 -38.27 38.23
C GLU A 187 69.09 -37.52 36.89
N ILE A 188 68.29 -36.46 36.79
CA ILE A 188 68.23 -35.60 35.59
C ILE A 188 69.62 -35.05 35.23
N LEU A 189 70.44 -34.66 36.22
CA LEU A 189 71.81 -34.21 35.98
C LEU A 189 72.72 -35.35 35.48
N ALA A 190 72.56 -36.57 36.00
CA ALA A 190 73.32 -37.74 35.56
C ALA A 190 72.91 -38.20 34.15
N ASP A 191 71.63 -38.07 33.79
CA ASP A 191 71.09 -38.38 32.46
C ASP A 191 71.54 -37.32 31.44
N ILE A 192 71.42 -36.02 31.76
CA ILE A 192 71.98 -34.93 30.93
C ILE A 192 73.50 -35.10 30.77
N ALA A 193 74.21 -35.45 31.85
CA ALA A 193 75.64 -35.73 31.77
C ALA A 193 75.94 -36.96 30.91
N ALA A 194 75.12 -38.01 30.95
CA ALA A 194 75.27 -39.15 30.05
C ALA A 194 75.05 -38.73 28.58
N GLU A 195 73.95 -38.04 28.28
CA GLU A 195 73.66 -37.56 26.94
C GLU A 195 74.77 -36.66 26.39
N LEU A 196 75.31 -35.74 27.19
CA LEU A 196 76.37 -34.83 26.77
C LEU A 196 77.77 -35.49 26.72
N LEU A 197 78.08 -36.43 27.62
CA LEU A 197 79.36 -37.13 27.61
C LEU A 197 79.42 -38.19 26.51
N PHE A 198 78.33 -38.87 26.19
CA PHE A 198 78.30 -39.93 25.17
C PHE A 198 77.93 -39.45 23.76
N GLN A 199 77.49 -38.19 23.59
CA GLN A 199 77.38 -37.57 22.26
C GLN A 199 78.74 -37.50 21.55
N SER A 200 78.72 -37.72 20.24
CA SER A 200 79.88 -37.53 19.37
C SER A 200 79.99 -36.08 18.91
N ASP A 201 81.23 -35.58 18.77
CA ASP A 201 81.49 -34.24 18.20
C ASP A 201 80.84 -34.06 16.81
N LYS A 202 80.67 -35.16 16.07
CA LYS A 202 79.97 -35.18 14.77
C LYS A 202 78.45 -34.94 14.91
N GLU A 203 77.81 -35.52 15.91
CA GLU A 203 76.38 -35.31 16.19
C GLU A 203 76.11 -33.88 16.68
N ILE A 204 77.04 -33.32 17.46
CA ILE A 204 76.98 -31.92 17.91
C ILE A 204 77.09 -30.97 16.70
N ALA A 205 78.00 -31.26 15.76
CA ALA A 205 78.15 -30.50 14.52
C ALA A 205 76.91 -30.61 13.61
N GLU A 206 76.34 -31.81 13.45
CA GLU A 206 75.13 -32.07 12.66
C GLU A 206 73.91 -31.33 13.25
N LYS A 207 73.66 -31.44 14.57
CA LYS A 207 72.64 -30.64 15.28
C LYS A 207 72.86 -29.13 15.13
N GLY A 208 74.12 -28.68 15.15
CA GLY A 208 74.48 -27.28 14.91
C GLY A 208 74.13 -26.81 13.49
N GLU A 209 74.36 -27.64 12.47
CA GLU A 209 73.98 -27.34 11.09
C GLU A 209 72.46 -27.32 10.90
N GLU A 210 71.73 -28.25 11.54
CA GLU A 210 70.26 -28.26 11.57
C GLU A 210 69.68 -27.01 12.24
N LEU A 211 70.21 -26.61 13.40
CA LEU A 211 69.81 -25.36 14.07
C LEU A 211 70.08 -24.13 13.18
N MET A 212 71.20 -24.10 12.46
CA MET A 212 71.51 -23.01 11.53
C MET A 212 70.59 -23.01 10.30
N LYS A 213 70.19 -24.18 9.78
CA LYS A 213 69.14 -24.29 8.73
C LYS A 213 67.79 -23.83 9.26
N ALA A 214 67.39 -24.26 10.45
CA ALA A 214 66.15 -23.84 11.11
C ALA A 214 66.12 -22.32 11.36
N ALA A 215 67.23 -21.71 11.80
CA ALA A 215 67.35 -20.28 12.01
C ALA A 215 67.25 -19.48 10.70
N ARG A 216 67.87 -19.96 9.60
CA ARG A 216 67.72 -19.36 8.26
C ARG A 216 66.27 -19.44 7.77
N ASN A 217 65.64 -20.61 7.91
CA ASN A 217 64.25 -20.82 7.52
C ASN A 217 63.29 -19.96 8.36
N SER A 218 63.50 -19.88 9.67
CA SER A 218 62.76 -19.00 10.58
C SER A 218 62.88 -17.54 10.15
N LYS A 219 64.09 -17.05 9.82
CA LYS A 219 64.30 -15.69 9.32
C LYS A 219 63.59 -15.42 7.98
N MET A 220 63.61 -16.39 7.06
CA MET A 220 62.88 -16.30 5.78
C MET A 220 61.36 -16.26 6.01
N LEU A 221 60.82 -17.15 6.87
CA LEU A 221 59.41 -17.17 7.25
C LEU A 221 59.00 -15.86 7.96
N GLN A 222 59.84 -15.30 8.82
CA GLN A 222 59.61 -13.99 9.44
C GLN A 222 59.49 -12.88 8.39
N GLY A 223 60.34 -12.91 7.35
CA GLY A 223 60.24 -12.00 6.20
C GLY A 223 58.91 -12.15 5.46
N LEU A 224 58.52 -13.37 5.13
CA LEU A 224 57.25 -13.67 4.44
C LEU A 224 56.03 -13.26 5.29
N ILE A 225 56.07 -13.50 6.61
CA ILE A 225 55.03 -13.05 7.55
C ILE A 225 54.91 -11.52 7.52
N ASN A 226 56.03 -10.79 7.57
CA ASN A 226 56.03 -9.33 7.50
C ASN A 226 55.47 -8.81 6.16
N GLU A 227 55.84 -9.42 5.03
CA GLU A 227 55.26 -9.08 3.72
C GLU A 227 53.75 -9.32 3.65
N LEU A 228 53.28 -10.46 4.19
CA LEU A 228 51.85 -10.79 4.24
C LEU A 228 51.08 -9.83 5.16
N LEU A 229 51.65 -9.43 6.31
CA LEU A 229 51.07 -8.42 7.19
C LEU A 229 50.92 -7.07 6.47
N VAL A 230 51.93 -6.62 5.74
CA VAL A 230 51.85 -5.38 4.94
C VAL A 230 50.79 -5.49 3.83
N LYS A 231 50.69 -6.64 3.15
CA LYS A 231 49.63 -6.90 2.15
C LYS A 231 48.24 -6.85 2.78
N VAL A 232 48.03 -7.48 3.94
CA VAL A 232 46.76 -7.46 4.68
C VAL A 232 46.38 -6.04 5.11
N ASP A 233 47.32 -5.26 5.64
CA ASP A 233 47.05 -3.88 6.05
C ASP A 233 46.76 -2.95 4.87
N ASN A 234 47.43 -3.13 3.73
CA ASN A 234 47.12 -2.39 2.50
C ASN A 234 45.73 -2.73 1.97
N LEU A 235 45.33 -4.01 1.97
CA LEU A 235 43.97 -4.44 1.60
C LEU A 235 42.91 -3.89 2.56
N ARG A 236 43.19 -3.88 3.88
CA ARG A 236 42.31 -3.25 4.89
C ARG A 236 42.14 -1.75 4.65
N LYS A 237 43.22 -1.03 4.37
CA LYS A 237 43.18 0.41 4.04
C LYS A 237 42.42 0.67 2.74
N GLN A 238 42.60 -0.14 1.71
CA GLN A 238 41.86 -0.03 0.46
C GLN A 238 40.36 -0.31 0.64
N SER A 239 40.02 -1.37 1.37
CA SER A 239 38.63 -1.71 1.71
C SER A 239 37.96 -0.60 2.54
N SER A 240 38.66 -0.06 3.55
CA SER A 240 38.17 1.06 4.36
C SER A 240 37.91 2.32 3.53
N LYS A 241 38.77 2.65 2.56
CA LYS A 241 38.51 3.76 1.61
C LYS A 241 37.26 3.51 0.77
N GLN A 242 37.13 2.32 0.17
CA GLN A 242 35.96 1.95 -0.64
C GLN A 242 34.66 1.91 0.18
N LEU A 243 34.72 1.58 1.47
CA LEU A 243 33.57 1.66 2.36
C LEU A 243 33.18 3.11 2.62
N ALA A 244 34.12 4.00 2.96
CA ALA A 244 33.85 5.43 3.15
C ALA A 244 33.32 6.11 1.88
N GLU A 245 33.86 5.78 0.70
CA GLU A 245 33.35 6.26 -0.59
C GLU A 245 31.90 5.82 -0.84
N LYS A 246 31.55 4.57 -0.51
CA LYS A 246 30.19 4.05 -0.62
C LYS A 246 29.23 4.65 0.40
N GLU A 247 29.69 4.92 1.61
CA GLU A 247 28.93 5.56 2.69
C GLU A 247 28.48 6.97 2.26
N VAL A 248 29.39 7.77 1.72
CA VAL A 248 29.05 9.09 1.14
C VAL A 248 28.03 9.00 0.00
N VAL A 249 28.12 7.97 -0.86
CA VAL A 249 27.13 7.74 -1.93
C VAL A 249 25.76 7.33 -1.37
N LEU A 250 25.73 6.51 -0.31
CA LEU A 250 24.48 6.12 0.37
C LEU A 250 23.80 7.35 0.99
N ASP A 251 24.54 8.22 1.68
CA ASP A 251 24.00 9.47 2.24
C ASP A 251 23.44 10.38 1.15
N GLN A 252 24.14 10.52 0.01
CA GLN A 252 23.64 11.30 -1.13
C GLN A 252 22.36 10.72 -1.73
N LEU A 253 22.25 9.39 -1.83
CA LEU A 253 21.06 8.72 -2.34
C LEU A 253 19.88 8.82 -1.36
N GLN A 254 20.14 8.71 -0.06
CA GLN A 254 19.13 8.85 0.98
C GLN A 254 18.59 10.29 1.02
N ASN A 255 19.47 11.30 0.98
CA ASN A 255 19.06 12.70 0.87
C ASN A 255 18.22 12.99 -0.39
N LYS A 256 18.61 12.44 -1.56
CA LYS A 256 17.83 12.57 -2.81
C LYS A 256 16.45 11.92 -2.70
N LYS A 257 16.37 10.72 -2.11
CA LYS A 257 15.12 10.01 -1.86
C LYS A 257 14.20 10.84 -0.95
N ASP A 258 14.73 11.38 0.14
CA ASP A 258 13.92 12.12 1.11
C ASP A 258 13.43 13.46 0.54
N LEU A 259 14.25 14.15 -0.27
CA LEU A 259 13.83 15.33 -1.05
C LEU A 259 12.70 14.99 -2.03
N VAL A 260 12.85 13.92 -2.81
CA VAL A 260 11.81 13.48 -3.77
C VAL A 260 10.51 13.11 -3.05
N VAL A 261 10.59 12.42 -1.89
CA VAL A 261 9.41 12.10 -1.06
C VAL A 261 8.74 13.37 -0.52
N PHE A 262 9.52 14.38 -0.12
CA PHE A 262 9.02 15.68 0.33
C PHE A 262 8.29 16.43 -0.80
N ASP A 263 8.91 16.52 -1.98
CA ASP A 263 8.34 17.20 -3.16
C ASP A 263 7.03 16.54 -3.62
N TYR A 264 7.00 15.21 -3.73
CA TYR A 264 5.77 14.49 -4.05
C TYR A 264 4.69 14.69 -3.00
N ARG A 265 5.04 14.71 -1.71
CA ARG A 265 4.07 14.90 -0.62
C ARG A 265 3.46 16.30 -0.64
N ASN A 266 4.23 17.33 -0.98
CA ASN A 266 3.72 18.69 -1.10
C ASN A 266 2.87 18.84 -2.35
N ARG A 267 3.35 18.40 -3.51
CA ARG A 267 2.58 18.40 -4.76
C ARG A 267 1.25 17.65 -4.64
N LEU A 268 1.21 16.53 -3.90
CA LEU A 268 -0.03 15.80 -3.64
C LEU A 268 -1.00 16.61 -2.76
N LYS A 269 -0.51 17.31 -1.72
CA LYS A 269 -1.35 18.22 -0.92
C LYS A 269 -1.91 19.35 -1.78
N ASP A 270 -1.09 19.99 -2.60
CA ASP A 270 -1.51 21.11 -3.44
C ASP A 270 -2.58 20.69 -4.44
N VAL A 271 -2.41 19.52 -5.08
CA VAL A 271 -3.41 18.91 -5.96
C VAL A 271 -4.69 18.56 -5.19
N CYS A 272 -4.60 17.98 -3.99
CA CYS A 272 -5.79 17.70 -3.17
C CYS A 272 -6.52 18.99 -2.79
N ILE A 273 -5.82 20.03 -2.32
CA ILE A 273 -6.40 21.31 -1.92
C ILE A 273 -7.07 21.98 -3.13
N SER A 274 -6.36 22.11 -4.26
CA SER A 274 -6.92 22.68 -5.49
C SER A 274 -8.12 21.88 -5.99
N SER A 275 -8.07 20.55 -5.98
CA SER A 275 -9.20 19.70 -6.36
C SER A 275 -10.40 19.91 -5.44
N THR A 276 -10.21 19.96 -4.12
CA THR A 276 -11.30 20.22 -3.16
C THR A 276 -11.89 21.62 -3.32
N PHE A 277 -11.08 22.63 -3.64
CA PHE A 277 -11.54 23.99 -3.92
C PHE A 277 -12.38 24.03 -5.20
N ASN A 278 -11.85 23.51 -6.32
CA ASN A 278 -12.55 23.48 -7.59
C ASN A 278 -13.87 22.67 -7.51
N MET A 279 -13.90 21.58 -6.72
CA MET A 279 -15.12 20.81 -6.46
C MET A 279 -16.14 21.60 -5.63
N ALA A 280 -15.69 22.40 -4.64
CA ALA A 280 -16.58 23.24 -3.86
C ALA A 280 -17.17 24.38 -4.73
N GLU A 281 -16.35 25.04 -5.53
CA GLU A 281 -16.74 26.08 -6.48
C GLU A 281 -17.75 25.55 -7.52
N ALA A 282 -17.44 24.43 -8.19
CA ALA A 282 -18.36 23.80 -9.14
C ALA A 282 -19.68 23.33 -8.50
N ASN A 283 -19.66 22.91 -7.23
CA ASN A 283 -20.88 22.58 -6.49
C ASN A 283 -21.73 23.82 -6.18
N VAL A 284 -21.11 24.96 -5.86
CA VAL A 284 -21.82 26.24 -5.66
C VAL A 284 -22.43 26.71 -6.99
N GLU A 285 -21.67 26.76 -8.08
CA GLU A 285 -22.21 27.11 -9.40
C GLU A 285 -23.36 26.19 -9.85
N SER A 286 -23.26 24.89 -9.54
CA SER A 286 -24.29 23.90 -9.84
C SER A 286 -25.56 24.12 -9.01
N ALA A 287 -25.40 24.47 -7.72
CA ALA A 287 -26.51 24.81 -6.83
C ALA A 287 -27.22 26.09 -7.27
N GLU A 288 -26.48 27.17 -7.57
CA GLU A 288 -27.01 28.44 -8.08
C GLU A 288 -27.76 28.23 -9.41
N ARG A 289 -27.17 27.49 -10.36
CA ARG A 289 -27.82 27.15 -11.63
C ARG A 289 -29.08 26.30 -11.43
N SER A 290 -29.09 25.41 -10.43
CA SER A 290 -30.28 24.62 -10.06
C SER A 290 -31.38 25.49 -9.45
N GLU A 291 -31.04 26.49 -8.65
CA GLU A 291 -32.00 27.43 -8.06
C GLU A 291 -32.61 28.36 -9.12
N GLU A 292 -31.80 28.93 -10.00
CA GLU A 292 -32.27 29.76 -11.11
C GLU A 292 -33.17 28.96 -12.07
N LEU A 293 -32.83 27.71 -12.41
CA LEU A 293 -33.71 26.84 -13.20
C LEU A 293 -35.04 26.55 -12.49
N LYS A 294 -35.05 26.32 -11.17
CA LYS A 294 -36.30 26.14 -10.40
C LYS A 294 -37.16 27.40 -10.40
N LYS A 295 -36.54 28.57 -10.30
CA LYS A 295 -37.22 29.87 -10.38
C LYS A 295 -37.84 30.09 -11.76
N GLN A 296 -37.09 29.85 -12.84
CA GLN A 296 -37.62 29.93 -14.21
C GLN A 296 -38.77 28.95 -14.46
N VAL A 297 -38.66 27.70 -13.98
CA VAL A 297 -39.77 26.73 -14.05
C VAL A 297 -41.00 27.26 -13.32
N LYS A 298 -40.85 27.83 -12.12
CA LYS A 298 -41.96 28.41 -11.37
C LYS A 298 -42.61 29.58 -12.13
N GLU A 299 -41.83 30.55 -12.60
CA GLU A 299 -42.31 31.69 -13.40
C GLU A 299 -43.03 31.24 -14.68
N MET A 300 -42.50 30.23 -15.37
CA MET A 300 -43.15 29.64 -16.54
C MET A 300 -44.45 28.89 -16.21
N THR A 301 -44.55 28.24 -15.05
CA THR A 301 -45.82 27.61 -14.61
C THR A 301 -46.88 28.65 -14.22
N GLU A 302 -46.50 29.75 -13.58
CA GLU A 302 -47.42 30.83 -13.18
C GLU A 302 -47.93 31.63 -14.41
N THR A 303 -47.04 31.93 -15.36
CA THR A 303 -47.42 32.56 -16.64
C THR A 303 -48.30 31.64 -17.50
N TYR A 304 -48.02 30.33 -17.53
CA TYR A 304 -48.89 29.37 -18.22
C TYR A 304 -50.27 29.26 -17.57
N ALA A 305 -50.34 29.18 -16.23
CA ALA A 305 -51.61 29.09 -15.51
C ALA A 305 -52.47 30.36 -15.70
N THR A 306 -51.86 31.55 -15.68
CA THR A 306 -52.56 32.81 -15.94
C THR A 306 -53.03 32.92 -17.39
N LEU A 307 -52.23 32.47 -18.38
CA LEU A 307 -52.65 32.39 -19.78
C LEU A 307 -53.84 31.44 -19.98
N CYS A 308 -53.81 30.25 -19.39
CA CYS A 308 -54.93 29.30 -19.43
C CYS A 308 -56.22 29.88 -18.82
N ASN A 309 -56.12 30.56 -17.67
CA ASN A 309 -57.27 31.22 -17.03
C ASN A 309 -57.83 32.37 -17.88
N ASN A 310 -56.95 33.16 -18.51
CA ASN A 310 -57.35 34.22 -19.44
C ASN A 310 -58.07 33.64 -20.67
N ASN A 311 -57.51 32.61 -21.29
CA ASN A 311 -58.12 31.93 -22.43
C ASN A 311 -59.50 31.36 -22.07
N LEU A 312 -59.62 30.62 -20.95
CA LEU A 312 -60.91 30.09 -20.47
C LEU A 312 -61.93 31.20 -20.18
N SER A 313 -61.49 32.35 -19.66
CA SER A 313 -62.35 33.53 -19.44
C SER A 313 -62.83 34.14 -20.78
N THR A 314 -61.96 34.24 -21.78
CA THR A 314 -62.34 34.72 -23.13
C THR A 314 -63.29 33.74 -23.83
N GLU A 315 -63.04 32.43 -23.74
CA GLU A 315 -63.89 31.40 -24.32
C GLU A 315 -65.30 31.43 -23.70
N LYS A 316 -65.41 31.51 -22.37
CA LYS A 316 -66.70 31.69 -21.68
C LYS A 316 -67.42 32.96 -22.13
N LYS A 317 -66.71 34.08 -22.29
CA LYS A 317 -67.28 35.33 -22.81
C LYS A 317 -67.77 35.19 -24.26
N LEU A 318 -67.04 34.47 -25.11
CA LEU A 318 -67.43 34.22 -26.51
C LEU A 318 -68.62 33.26 -26.61
N LYS A 319 -68.63 32.15 -25.86
CA LYS A 319 -69.79 31.25 -25.75
C LYS A 319 -71.05 31.98 -25.28
N ASN A 320 -70.93 32.82 -24.26
CA ASN A 320 -72.04 33.65 -23.78
C ASN A 320 -72.51 34.71 -24.80
N LYS A 321 -71.64 35.20 -25.68
CA LYS A 321 -72.03 36.08 -26.81
C LYS A 321 -72.74 35.27 -27.90
N CYS A 322 -72.22 34.10 -28.25
CA CYS A 322 -72.80 33.20 -29.25
C CYS A 322 -74.23 32.81 -28.85
N GLY A 323 -74.42 32.28 -27.64
CA GLY A 323 -75.75 31.90 -27.14
C GLY A 323 -76.75 33.05 -27.03
N LYS A 324 -76.28 34.29 -26.82
CA LYS A 324 -77.15 35.50 -26.89
C LYS A 324 -77.60 35.80 -28.32
N VAL A 325 -76.70 35.71 -29.30
CA VAL A 325 -77.02 35.93 -30.72
C VAL A 325 -77.91 34.80 -31.25
N GLU A 326 -77.63 33.54 -30.89
CA GLU A 326 -78.47 32.38 -31.20
C GLU A 326 -79.88 32.53 -30.61
N SER A 327 -80.00 32.95 -29.35
CA SER A 327 -81.29 33.22 -28.71
C SER A 327 -82.06 34.39 -29.34
N GLN A 328 -81.36 35.44 -29.77
CA GLN A 328 -81.97 36.55 -30.53
C GLN A 328 -82.46 36.08 -31.90
N LEU A 329 -81.66 35.30 -32.63
CA LEU A 329 -82.03 34.74 -33.92
C LEU A 329 -83.24 33.80 -33.80
N ALA A 330 -83.26 32.91 -32.80
CA ALA A 330 -84.41 32.04 -32.52
C ALA A 330 -85.67 32.86 -32.18
N SER A 331 -85.54 33.97 -31.44
CA SER A 331 -86.67 34.87 -31.19
C SER A 331 -87.15 35.61 -32.44
N TRP A 332 -86.26 35.96 -33.38
CA TRP A 332 -86.64 36.57 -34.66
C TRP A 332 -87.31 35.57 -35.60
N LEU A 333 -86.81 34.33 -35.67
CA LEU A 333 -87.45 33.24 -36.42
C LEU A 333 -88.85 32.95 -35.88
N ALA A 334 -89.00 32.76 -34.57
CA ALA A 334 -90.32 32.52 -33.97
C ALA A 334 -91.33 33.66 -34.21
N LYS A 335 -90.87 34.92 -34.28
CA LYS A 335 -91.71 36.06 -34.66
C LYS A 335 -92.08 36.01 -36.14
N TYR A 336 -91.11 35.77 -37.02
CA TYR A 336 -91.34 35.64 -38.46
C TYR A 336 -92.32 34.50 -38.77
N ASP A 337 -92.17 33.33 -38.14
CA ASP A 337 -93.06 32.19 -38.31
C ASP A 337 -94.49 32.51 -37.82
N SER A 338 -94.62 33.28 -36.73
CA SER A 338 -95.92 33.79 -36.25
C SER A 338 -96.53 34.80 -37.23
N ASP A 339 -95.78 35.82 -37.63
CA ASP A 339 -96.24 36.88 -38.54
C ASP A 339 -96.66 36.30 -39.90
N VAL A 340 -95.93 35.29 -40.41
CA VAL A 340 -96.28 34.55 -41.64
C VAL A 340 -97.51 33.68 -41.43
N GLY A 341 -97.66 33.03 -40.27
CA GLY A 341 -98.86 32.28 -39.91
C GLY A 341 -100.10 33.17 -39.87
N ASP A 342 -100.02 34.31 -39.18
CA ASP A 342 -101.09 35.30 -39.06
C ASP A 342 -101.47 35.89 -40.42
N LYS A 343 -100.47 36.26 -41.25
CA LYS A 343 -100.70 36.75 -42.62
C LYS A 343 -101.31 35.69 -43.54
N ARG A 344 -100.97 34.42 -43.33
CA ARG A 344 -101.57 33.31 -44.08
C ARG A 344 -103.03 33.11 -43.69
N MET A 345 -103.36 33.12 -42.39
CA MET A 345 -104.75 33.04 -41.93
C MET A 345 -105.58 34.24 -42.41
N GLU A 346 -105.01 35.45 -42.42
CA GLU A 346 -105.66 36.64 -42.97
C GLU A 346 -105.91 36.53 -44.48
N TYR A 347 -104.95 36.00 -45.24
CA TYR A 347 -105.09 35.75 -46.68
C TYR A 347 -106.12 34.66 -46.99
N GLU A 348 -106.09 33.54 -46.26
CA GLU A 348 -107.08 32.45 -46.41
C GLU A 348 -108.49 32.98 -46.12
N ARG A 349 -108.69 33.75 -45.04
CA ARG A 349 -109.98 34.39 -44.75
C ARG A 349 -110.42 35.41 -45.82
N LEU A 350 -109.52 36.28 -46.29
CA LEU A 350 -109.86 37.26 -47.34
C LEU A 350 -110.17 36.60 -48.69
N ARG A 351 -109.67 35.37 -48.90
CA ARG A 351 -110.01 34.56 -50.06
C ARG A 351 -111.37 33.91 -49.88
N ASP A 352 -111.68 33.36 -48.72
CA ASP A 352 -113.01 32.84 -48.40
C ASP A 352 -114.07 33.96 -48.55
N ASP A 353 -113.79 35.16 -48.00
CA ASP A 353 -114.62 36.37 -48.16
C ASP A 353 -114.82 36.78 -49.64
N LEU A 354 -113.85 36.50 -50.53
CA LEU A 354 -113.92 36.79 -51.97
C LEU A 354 -114.71 35.72 -52.72
N ASP A 355 -114.44 34.44 -52.45
CA ASP A 355 -115.13 33.31 -53.07
C ASP A 355 -116.65 33.35 -52.70
N ASP A 356 -117.00 33.77 -51.47
CA ASP A 356 -118.39 34.06 -51.04
C ASP A 356 -119.01 35.26 -51.79
N LEU A 357 -118.25 36.33 -52.04
CA LEU A 357 -118.72 37.51 -52.78
C LEU A 357 -118.92 37.23 -54.27
N ASP A 358 -118.02 36.48 -54.90
CA ASP A 358 -118.15 36.05 -56.29
C ASP A 358 -119.39 35.15 -56.45
N SER A 359 -119.63 34.22 -55.53
CA SER A 359 -120.87 33.43 -55.50
C SER A 359 -122.13 34.28 -55.34
N ALA A 360 -122.06 35.36 -54.55
CA ALA A 360 -123.20 36.29 -54.39
C ALA A 360 -123.40 37.22 -55.60
N ILE A 361 -122.36 37.47 -56.39
CA ILE A 361 -122.45 38.17 -57.68
C ILE A 361 -123.13 37.24 -58.70
N ASP A 362 -122.68 35.99 -58.81
CA ASP A 362 -123.30 34.98 -59.69
C ASP A 362 -124.81 34.83 -59.39
N ASP A 363 -125.19 34.66 -58.11
CA ASP A 363 -126.60 34.61 -57.67
C ASP A 363 -127.41 35.86 -58.07
N LEU A 364 -126.79 37.05 -58.04
CA LEU A 364 -127.43 38.32 -58.44
C LEU A 364 -127.52 38.49 -59.96
N GLU A 365 -126.52 38.05 -60.72
CA GLU A 365 -126.56 38.04 -62.18
C GLU A 365 -127.62 37.07 -62.70
N ASP A 366 -127.76 35.88 -62.11
CA ASP A 366 -128.84 34.93 -62.39
C ASP A 366 -130.22 35.54 -62.05
N MET A 367 -130.38 36.19 -60.88
CA MET A 367 -131.63 36.89 -60.54
C MET A 367 -131.96 38.04 -61.52
N ILE A 368 -130.98 38.78 -62.00
CA ILE A 368 -131.18 39.84 -63.01
C ILE A 368 -131.57 39.22 -64.35
N ALA A 369 -130.92 38.13 -64.77
CA ALA A 369 -131.25 37.41 -65.99
C ALA A 369 -132.68 36.84 -65.99
N ASP A 370 -133.20 36.43 -64.82
CA ASP A 370 -134.60 36.02 -64.64
C ASP A 370 -135.59 37.21 -64.58
N LEU A 371 -135.16 38.38 -64.10
CA LEU A 371 -136.01 39.58 -64.00
C LEU A 371 -136.11 40.37 -65.31
N ASP A 372 -135.02 40.50 -66.06
CA ASP A 372 -134.97 41.24 -67.34
C ASP A 372 -136.08 40.85 -68.34
N PRO A 373 -136.36 39.56 -68.62
CA PRO A 373 -137.48 39.21 -69.50
C PRO A 373 -138.85 39.57 -68.91
N GLN A 374 -139.01 39.53 -67.58
CA GLN A 374 -140.25 39.96 -66.92
C GLN A 374 -140.43 41.48 -67.01
N TYR A 375 -139.35 42.25 -66.86
CA TYR A 375 -139.35 43.70 -67.03
C TYR A 375 -139.63 44.11 -68.48
N LEU A 376 -139.05 43.40 -69.46
CA LEU A 376 -139.35 43.59 -70.88
C LEU A 376 -140.82 43.33 -71.18
N LEU A 377 -141.39 42.21 -70.71
CA LEU A 377 -142.82 41.92 -70.87
C LEU A 377 -143.71 43.00 -70.24
N PHE A 378 -143.42 43.44 -69.01
CA PHE A 378 -144.14 44.53 -68.35
C PHE A 378 -144.03 45.86 -69.12
N LYS A 379 -142.88 46.12 -69.76
CA LYS A 379 -142.69 47.30 -70.62
C LYS A 379 -143.43 47.21 -71.94
N GLU A 380 -143.50 46.04 -72.55
CA GLU A 380 -144.34 45.79 -73.73
C GLU A 380 -145.83 45.97 -73.36
N GLU A 381 -146.30 45.43 -72.23
CA GLU A 381 -147.67 45.67 -71.73
C GLU A 381 -147.96 47.16 -71.46
N GLU A 382 -147.01 47.91 -70.87
CA GLU A 382 -147.16 49.36 -70.66
C GLU A 382 -147.22 50.13 -71.99
N GLU A 383 -146.40 49.76 -72.99
CA GLU A 383 -146.42 50.36 -74.32
C GLU A 383 -147.71 50.01 -75.08
N GLU A 384 -148.19 48.77 -75.01
CA GLU A 384 -149.48 48.36 -75.57
C GLU A 384 -150.64 49.13 -74.93
N GLU A 385 -150.69 49.25 -73.59
CA GLU A 385 -151.70 50.07 -72.91
C GLU A 385 -151.63 51.55 -73.33
N LEU A 386 -150.43 52.11 -73.49
CA LEU A 386 -150.25 53.51 -73.90
C LEU A 386 -150.70 53.70 -75.37
N GLN A 387 -150.40 52.72 -76.22
CA GLN A 387 -150.80 52.68 -77.62
C GLN A 387 -152.30 52.48 -77.79
N GLU A 388 -152.96 51.66 -76.97
CA GLU A 388 -154.42 51.55 -76.91
C GLU A 388 -155.05 52.87 -76.48
N LYS A 389 -154.56 53.52 -75.41
CA LYS A 389 -155.04 54.84 -74.97
C LYS A 389 -154.85 55.91 -76.05
N PHE A 390 -153.74 55.89 -76.78
CA PHE A 390 -153.50 56.77 -77.93
C PHE A 390 -154.44 56.47 -79.10
N ASN A 391 -154.64 55.20 -79.44
CA ASN A 391 -155.55 54.75 -80.50
C ASN A 391 -157.01 55.09 -80.18
N GLU A 392 -157.46 54.92 -78.94
CA GLU A 392 -158.77 55.41 -78.48
C GLU A 392 -158.90 56.92 -78.68
N MET A 393 -157.88 57.68 -78.30
CA MET A 393 -157.90 59.14 -78.40
C MET A 393 -157.92 59.60 -79.87
N ALA A 394 -157.14 58.94 -80.73
CA ALA A 394 -157.15 59.12 -82.17
C ALA A 394 -158.49 58.73 -82.82
N TYR A 395 -159.11 57.64 -82.38
CA TYR A 395 -160.42 57.19 -82.85
C TYR A 395 -161.55 58.13 -82.41
N LYS A 396 -161.54 58.58 -81.15
CA LYS A 396 -162.43 59.64 -80.64
C LYS A 396 -162.25 60.95 -81.41
N PHE A 397 -161.01 61.31 -81.77
CA PHE A 397 -160.72 62.45 -82.65
C PHE A 397 -161.27 62.25 -84.07
N LEU A 398 -161.09 61.06 -84.67
CA LEU A 398 -161.59 60.72 -86.00
C LEU A 398 -163.12 60.73 -86.06
N LEU A 399 -163.81 60.20 -85.04
CA LEU A 399 -165.27 60.28 -84.89
C LEU A 399 -165.74 61.73 -84.80
N ASN A 400 -165.10 62.57 -83.98
CA ASN A 400 -165.41 64.00 -83.88
C ASN A 400 -165.15 64.74 -85.20
N ARG A 401 -164.06 64.44 -85.90
CA ARG A 401 -163.73 64.98 -87.23
C ARG A 401 -164.77 64.57 -88.29
N SER A 402 -165.24 63.33 -88.24
CA SER A 402 -166.28 62.78 -89.11
C SER A 402 -167.63 63.44 -88.83
N ALA A 403 -168.01 63.56 -87.56
CA ALA A 403 -169.22 64.25 -87.12
C ALA A 403 -169.22 65.73 -87.56
N MET A 404 -168.12 66.46 -87.37
CA MET A 404 -167.96 67.83 -87.89
C MET A 404 -168.10 67.89 -89.41
N THR A 405 -167.56 66.91 -90.14
CA THR A 405 -167.62 66.85 -91.60
C THR A 405 -169.06 66.59 -92.08
N ILE A 406 -169.76 65.64 -91.48
CA ILE A 406 -171.19 65.38 -91.73
C ILE A 406 -172.03 66.62 -91.42
N GLN A 407 -171.81 67.27 -90.28
CA GLN A 407 -172.49 68.52 -89.92
C GLN A 407 -172.21 69.65 -90.95
N ARG A 408 -170.99 69.73 -91.49
CA ARG A 408 -170.61 70.71 -92.51
C ARG A 408 -171.33 70.46 -93.83
N TYR A 409 -171.35 69.22 -94.32
CA TYR A 409 -172.09 68.84 -95.53
C TYR A 409 -173.61 68.99 -95.35
N TRP A 410 -174.15 68.66 -94.18
CA TRP A 410 -175.57 68.86 -93.87
C TRP A 410 -175.97 70.36 -93.85
N ARG A 411 -175.10 71.22 -93.30
CA ARG A 411 -175.26 72.69 -93.37
C ARG A 411 -175.18 73.20 -94.83
N ALA A 412 -174.27 72.67 -95.63
CA ALA A 412 -174.15 73.01 -97.06
C ALA A 412 -175.38 72.57 -97.88
N TYR A 413 -175.84 71.33 -97.70
CA TYR A 413 -177.06 70.79 -98.33
C TYR A 413 -178.31 71.61 -97.99
N ARG A 414 -178.45 72.04 -96.72
CA ARG A 414 -179.51 72.99 -96.29
C ARG A 414 -179.44 74.32 -97.05
N LEU A 415 -178.24 74.82 -97.35
CA LEU A 415 -178.03 76.06 -98.08
C LEU A 415 -178.44 75.90 -99.55
N GLU A 416 -177.92 74.88 -100.24
CA GLU A 416 -178.24 74.62 -101.65
C GLU A 416 -179.74 74.40 -101.88
N LYS A 417 -180.41 73.68 -100.98
CA LYS A 417 -181.85 73.38 -101.10
C LYS A 417 -182.74 74.62 -100.95
N LYS A 418 -182.23 75.72 -100.37
CA LYS A 418 -182.92 77.02 -100.30
C LYS A 418 -182.63 77.95 -101.48
N THR A 419 -181.64 77.64 -102.34
CA THR A 419 -181.13 78.57 -103.38
C THR A 419 -181.39 78.14 -104.83
N LYS A 420 -182.30 77.18 -105.08
CA LYS A 420 -182.88 76.85 -106.41
C LYS A 420 -184.33 77.38 -106.47
N LYS A 421 -184.57 78.69 -106.61
CA LYS A 421 -184.65 79.52 -107.84
C LYS A 421 -185.77 79.15 -108.85
N LYS A 422 -186.88 79.92 -108.80
CA LYS A 422 -187.25 80.80 -109.93
C LYS A 422 -186.29 82.01 -109.86
N GLY A 423 -185.78 82.64 -110.92
CA GLY A 423 -186.12 82.61 -112.36
C GLY A 423 -186.42 84.05 -112.82
N LYS A 424 -185.71 84.61 -113.81
CA LYS A 424 -185.94 86.00 -114.26
C LYS A 424 -185.76 86.15 -115.77
N GLY A 425 -186.87 86.43 -116.47
CA GLY A 425 -186.93 86.64 -117.91
C GLY A 425 -188.34 86.45 -118.50
N GLY A 426 -189.24 87.43 -118.33
CA GLY A 426 -190.33 87.62 -119.32
C GLY A 426 -191.80 87.28 -119.01
N LYS A 427 -192.39 87.66 -117.86
CA LYS A 427 -193.79 88.22 -117.78
C LYS A 427 -194.16 88.83 -116.40
N LYS A 428 -194.39 90.16 -116.36
CA LYS A 428 -195.10 91.04 -115.38
C LYS A 428 -195.25 90.66 -113.86
N GLY A 429 -194.79 91.53 -112.93
CA GLY A 429 -195.26 91.59 -111.51
C GLY A 429 -194.36 92.35 -110.46
N LYS A 430 -194.95 93.12 -109.53
CA LYS A 430 -194.34 94.08 -108.51
C LYS A 430 -193.72 93.48 -107.22
N GLY A 431 -192.76 94.18 -106.57
CA GLY A 431 -192.74 94.46 -105.09
C GLY A 431 -191.51 94.15 -104.18
N LYS A 432 -190.95 95.19 -103.49
CA LYS A 432 -190.27 95.26 -102.13
C LYS A 432 -189.03 94.34 -101.80
N ASP A 433 -188.20 94.53 -100.76
CA ASP A 433 -188.01 95.54 -99.67
C ASP A 433 -186.50 95.66 -99.20
N LYS A 434 -186.22 96.28 -98.02
CA LYS A 434 -184.95 96.48 -97.24
C LYS A 434 -183.96 95.31 -97.08
#